data_AF-A0A9D1DLM5-F1
#
_entry.id   AF-A0A9D1DLM5-F1
#
_cell.length_a   1.000
_cell.length_b   1.000
_cell.length_c   1.000
_cell.angle_alpha   90.00
_cell.angle_beta   90.00
_cell.angle_gamma   90.00
#
_symmetry.space_group_name_H-M   'P 1'
#
loop_
_entity.id
_entity.type
_entity.pdbx_description
1 polymer ?
#
loop_
_entity_poly.entity_id
_entity_poly.type
_entity_poly.pdbx_seq_one_letter_code
_entity_poly.pdbx_strand_id
1 'polypeptide(L)'
;MGTDFHGQDVTKAAKKAVKDAVSRSCLCGLDEVLGLTDFTRQVRILATVAVSRPEEVDCAEVASALPVGTVEVRPVKGGLTVDGLCIEAFGDRDCSIEAALAAVEVFITE
;
A
#
# COMPACT_ATOMS: atom_id res chain seq x y z
N MET A 1 1.29 -7.89 -3.35
CA MET A 1 2.62 -7.45 -3.85
C MET A 1 2.42 -6.40 -4.93
N GLY A 2 3.31 -5.41 -5.01
CA GLY A 2 3.28 -4.40 -6.07
C GLY A 2 4.69 -4.07 -6.54
N THR A 3 4.84 -3.69 -7.80
CA THR A 3 6.15 -3.40 -8.39
C THR A 3 6.19 -2.06 -9.12
N ASP A 4 7.35 -1.41 -9.09
CA ASP A 4 7.71 -0.35 -10.02
C ASP A 4 8.92 -0.79 -10.86
N PHE A 5 8.69 -0.98 -12.16
CA PHE A 5 9.71 -1.48 -13.08
C PHE A 5 10.73 -0.42 -13.50
N HIS A 6 10.47 0.84 -13.17
CA HIS A 6 11.34 1.97 -13.43
C HIS A 6 12.20 2.34 -12.21
N GLY A 7 12.02 1.64 -11.08
CA GLY A 7 12.89 1.71 -9.91
C GLY A 7 12.76 2.94 -9.02
N GLN A 8 12.22 4.02 -9.57
CA GLN A 8 12.29 5.36 -9.01
C GLN A 8 11.18 5.67 -8.00
N ASP A 9 10.10 4.89 -7.99
CA ASP A 9 8.89 5.24 -7.24
C ASP A 9 8.45 4.10 -6.31
N VAL A 10 9.00 4.12 -5.09
CA VAL A 10 8.61 3.20 -4.02
C VAL A 10 7.17 3.40 -3.56
N THR A 11 6.61 4.60 -3.71
CA THR A 11 5.21 4.91 -3.39
C THR A 11 4.29 4.16 -4.34
N LYS A 12 4.57 4.19 -5.64
CA LYS A 12 3.82 3.46 -6.67
C LYS A 12 3.88 1.96 -6.45
N ALA A 13 5.04 1.41 -6.08
CA ALA A 13 5.16 0.00 -5.72
C ALA A 13 4.31 -0.33 -4.48
N ALA A 14 4.40 0.47 -3.41
CA ALA A 14 3.62 0.30 -2.18
C ALA A 14 2.11 0.39 -2.43
N LYS A 15 1.66 1.38 -3.20
CA LYS A 15 0.24 1.58 -3.56
C LYS A 15 -0.32 0.39 -4.33
N LYS A 16 0.45 -0.16 -5.28
CA LYS A 16 0.09 -1.40 -5.97
C LYS A 16 0.01 -2.58 -5.00
N ALA A 17 0.94 -2.67 -4.04
CA ALA A 17 0.96 -3.75 -3.06
C ALA A 17 -0.27 -3.72 -2.14
N VAL A 18 -0.67 -2.54 -1.65
CA VAL A 18 -1.88 -2.35 -0.85
C VAL A 18 -3.13 -2.69 -1.66
N LYS A 19 -3.23 -2.22 -2.91
CA LYS A 19 -4.35 -2.59 -3.79
C LYS A 19 -4.47 -4.08 -4.00
N ASP A 20 -3.35 -4.75 -4.31
CA ASP A 20 -3.35 -6.21 -4.47
C ASP A 20 -3.80 -6.93 -3.18
N ALA A 21 -3.33 -6.48 -2.02
CA ALA A 21 -3.67 -7.07 -0.72
C ALA A 21 -5.18 -7.06 -0.42
N VAL A 22 -5.91 -6.02 -0.84
CA VAL A 22 -7.36 -5.91 -0.58
C VAL A 22 -8.24 -6.37 -1.75
N SER A 23 -7.69 -6.49 -2.96
CA SER A 23 -8.45 -6.72 -4.20
C SER A 23 -9.32 -7.98 -4.25
N ARG A 24 -9.00 -8.98 -3.40
CA ARG A 24 -9.68 -10.29 -3.35
C ARG A 24 -10.43 -10.52 -2.04
N SER A 25 -10.60 -9.48 -1.23
CA SER A 25 -11.28 -9.53 0.06
C SER A 25 -12.47 -8.59 0.05
N CYS A 26 -13.53 -8.96 0.77
CA CYS A 26 -14.69 -8.11 0.99
C CYS A 26 -15.02 -8.13 2.48
N LEU A 27 -15.33 -6.96 3.03
CA LEU A 27 -15.73 -6.77 4.43
C LEU A 27 -17.26 -6.67 4.53
N CYS A 28 -17.99 -7.39 3.67
CA CYS A 28 -19.44 -7.42 3.71
C CYS A 28 -19.94 -8.01 5.04
N GLY A 29 -21.01 -7.43 5.57
CA GLY A 29 -21.64 -7.88 6.82
C GLY A 29 -20.97 -7.40 8.11
N LEU A 30 -19.90 -6.58 8.05
CA LEU A 30 -19.35 -5.96 9.27
C LEU A 30 -20.36 -5.06 9.97
N ASP A 31 -21.14 -4.29 9.21
CA ASP A 31 -22.25 -3.48 9.72
C ASP A 31 -23.35 -4.33 10.36
N GLU A 32 -23.74 -5.42 9.71
CA GLU A 32 -24.80 -6.30 10.21
C GLU A 32 -24.38 -7.04 11.49
N VAL A 33 -23.15 -7.56 11.53
CA VAL A 33 -22.67 -8.41 12.64
C VAL A 33 -22.20 -7.58 13.83
N LEU A 34 -21.56 -6.43 13.59
CA LEU A 34 -20.98 -5.59 14.65
C LEU A 34 -21.77 -4.31 14.90
N GLY A 35 -22.86 -4.07 14.18
CA GLY A 35 -23.70 -2.88 14.35
C GLY A 35 -22.98 -1.59 13.96
N LEU A 36 -22.08 -1.64 12.98
CA LEU A 36 -21.36 -0.44 12.53
C LEU A 36 -22.31 0.54 11.85
N THR A 37 -22.24 1.80 12.26
CA THR A 37 -23.07 2.89 11.75
C THR A 37 -22.25 3.96 11.02
N ASP A 38 -20.95 4.01 11.28
CA ASP A 38 -20.01 4.91 10.61
C ASP A 38 -18.69 4.20 10.35
N PHE A 39 -18.53 3.66 9.13
CA PHE A 39 -17.30 2.99 8.72
C PHE A 39 -16.08 3.91 8.72
N THR A 40 -16.25 5.22 8.56
CA THR A 40 -15.11 6.15 8.53
C THR A 40 -14.47 6.29 9.90
N ARG A 41 -15.30 6.30 10.96
CA ARG A 41 -14.86 6.46 12.34
C ARG A 41 -14.59 5.14 13.05
N GLN A 42 -15.39 4.11 12.78
CA GLN A 42 -15.36 2.85 13.52
C GLN A 42 -14.40 1.81 12.92
N VAL A 43 -13.99 1.99 11.66
CA VAL A 43 -12.98 1.13 11.02
C VAL A 43 -11.65 1.85 10.98
N ARG A 44 -10.63 1.24 11.59
CA ARG A 44 -9.23 1.69 11.51
C ARG A 44 -8.44 0.67 10.72
N ILE A 45 -7.63 1.15 9.79
CA ILE A 45 -6.80 0.31 8.94
C ILE A 45 -5.35 0.65 9.20
N LEU A 46 -4.53 -0.36 9.45
CA LEU A 46 -3.08 -0.24 9.44
C LEU A 46 -2.54 -0.95 8.20
N ALA A 47 -1.95 -0.19 7.29
CA ALA A 47 -1.25 -0.72 6.13
C ALA A 47 0.25 -0.68 6.38
N THR A 48 0.84 -1.82 6.74
CA THR A 48 2.29 -1.96 6.83
C THR A 48 2.84 -2.28 5.44
N VAL A 49 3.70 -1.42 4.90
CA VAL A 49 4.30 -1.59 3.56
C VAL A 49 5.80 -1.75 3.66
N ALA A 50 6.32 -2.90 3.20
CA ALA A 50 7.74 -3.17 3.16
C ALA A 50 8.31 -2.77 1.80
N VAL A 51 9.22 -1.79 1.80
CA VAL A 51 9.86 -1.22 0.61
C VAL A 51 11.35 -0.96 0.86
N SER A 52 12.11 -0.72 -0.20
CA SER A 52 13.53 -0.45 -0.12
C SER A 52 13.85 0.91 0.52
N ARG A 53 13.04 1.94 0.28
CA ARG A 53 13.25 3.31 0.82
C ARG A 53 11.99 3.78 1.55
N PRO A 54 11.74 3.29 2.78
CA PRO A 54 10.52 3.60 3.52
C PRO A 54 10.31 5.10 3.76
N GLU A 55 11.41 5.85 3.90
CA GLU A 55 11.42 7.30 4.08
C GLU A 55 10.94 8.09 2.85
N GLU A 56 10.95 7.48 1.65
CA GLU A 56 10.49 8.11 0.41
C GLU A 56 9.01 7.81 0.10
N VAL A 57 8.33 7.04 0.94
CA VAL A 57 6.93 6.67 0.71
C VAL A 57 6.00 7.83 1.05
N ASP A 58 5.23 8.27 0.05
CA ASP A 58 4.07 9.14 0.28
C ASP A 58 2.94 8.32 0.91
N CYS A 59 2.87 8.38 2.23
CA CYS A 59 1.88 7.67 3.03
C CYS A 59 0.44 8.09 2.70
N ALA A 60 0.21 9.36 2.34
CA ALA A 60 -1.12 9.85 1.99
C ALA A 60 -1.55 9.27 0.62
N GLU A 61 -0.63 9.20 -0.33
CA GLU A 61 -0.91 8.61 -1.63
C GLU A 61 -1.20 7.10 -1.53
N VAL A 62 -0.45 6.37 -0.69
CA VAL A 62 -0.73 4.95 -0.41
C VAL A 62 -2.07 4.78 0.29
N ALA A 63 -2.37 5.60 1.30
CA ALA A 63 -3.64 5.56 2.03
C ALA A 63 -4.86 5.75 1.11
N SER A 64 -4.74 6.62 0.09
CA SER A 64 -5.80 6.88 -0.89
C SER A 64 -6.23 5.65 -1.71
N ALA A 65 -5.45 4.56 -1.69
CA ALA A 65 -5.82 3.32 -2.35
C ALA A 65 -6.89 2.51 -1.60
N LEU A 66 -7.14 2.82 -0.33
CA LEU A 66 -8.11 2.13 0.51
C LEU A 66 -9.42 2.94 0.56
N PRO A 67 -10.58 2.32 0.27
CA PRO A 67 -11.81 3.07 0.03
C PRO A 67 -12.57 3.50 1.29
N VAL A 68 -12.23 2.95 2.46
CA VAL A 68 -12.98 3.12 3.71
C VAL A 68 -12.07 3.19 4.93
N GLY A 69 -12.61 3.71 6.03
CA GLY A 69 -11.95 3.74 7.33
C GLY A 69 -10.90 4.84 7.48
N THR A 70 -10.39 4.96 8.70
CA THR A 70 -9.23 5.79 9.01
C THR A 70 -7.96 4.99 8.78
N VAL A 71 -7.16 5.38 7.80
CA VAL A 71 -5.97 4.64 7.36
C VAL A 71 -4.70 5.23 7.95
N GLU A 72 -3.90 4.38 8.61
CA GLU A 72 -2.50 4.64 8.94
C GLU A 72 -1.63 3.80 8.00
N VAL A 73 -0.66 4.43 7.35
CA VAL A 73 0.35 3.72 6.56
C VAL A 73 1.65 3.70 7.35
N ARG A 74 2.26 2.53 7.45
CA ARG A 74 3.53 2.30 8.14
C ARG A 74 4.56 1.72 7.16
N PRO A 75 5.37 2.58 6.54
CA PRO A 75 6.50 2.12 5.74
C PRO A 75 7.56 1.49 6.62
N VAL A 76 8.08 0.33 6.20
CA VAL A 76 9.21 -0.36 6.84
C VAL A 76 10.22 -0.77 5.79
N LYS A 77 11.50 -0.85 6.18
CA LYS A 77 12.56 -1.34 5.30
C LYS A 77 12.32 -2.81 4.98
N GLY A 78 12.32 -3.17 3.69
CA GLY A 78 12.13 -4.54 3.22
C GLY A 78 11.88 -4.57 1.72
N GLY A 79 10.98 -5.44 1.27
CA GLY A 79 10.68 -5.63 -0.15
C GLY A 79 11.87 -6.25 -0.90
N LEU A 80 12.03 -5.88 -2.16
CA LEU A 80 13.16 -6.30 -2.99
C LEU A 80 13.50 -5.19 -3.99
N THR A 81 14.79 -4.90 -4.12
CA THR A 81 15.36 -4.08 -5.20
C THR A 81 16.31 -4.95 -6.00
N VAL A 82 16.16 -4.94 -7.31
CA VAL A 82 17.05 -5.65 -8.24
C VAL A 82 17.39 -4.77 -9.43
N ASP A 83 18.47 -5.12 -10.14
CA ASP A 83 18.83 -4.45 -11.38
C ASP A 83 17.72 -4.65 -12.43
N GLY A 84 17.43 -3.58 -13.16
CA GLY A 84 16.42 -3.48 -14.19
C GLY A 84 16.97 -2.86 -15.47
N LEU A 85 16.06 -2.64 -16.44
CA LEU A 85 16.38 -1.88 -17.64
C LEU A 85 16.20 -0.39 -17.35
N CYS A 86 17.13 0.43 -17.82
CA CYS A 86 16.95 1.87 -17.89
C CYS A 86 16.76 2.28 -19.34
N ILE A 87 15.60 2.83 -19.64
CA ILE A 87 15.25 3.35 -20.95
C ILE A 87 14.95 4.84 -20.79
N GLU A 88 15.92 5.69 -21.14
CA GLU A 88 15.79 7.15 -21.02
C GLU A 88 14.53 7.69 -21.73
N ALA A 89 14.14 7.07 -22.85
CA ALA A 89 12.92 7.43 -23.59
C ALA A 89 11.62 7.23 -22.80
N PHE A 90 11.63 6.43 -21.72
CA PHE A 90 10.51 6.25 -20.80
C PHE A 90 10.62 7.12 -19.54
N GLY A 91 11.62 8.01 -19.47
CA GLY A 91 11.88 8.87 -18.33
C GLY A 91 12.65 8.16 -17.20
N ASP A 92 13.34 7.05 -17.52
CA ASP A 92 14.09 6.31 -16.52
C ASP A 92 15.31 7.10 -16.03
N ARG A 93 15.49 7.14 -14.71
CA ARG A 93 16.61 7.81 -14.04
C ARG A 93 17.51 6.84 -13.27
N ASP A 94 17.08 5.60 -13.12
CA ASP A 94 17.87 4.52 -12.55
C ASP A 94 17.58 3.19 -13.28
N CYS A 95 18.47 2.21 -13.07
CA CYS A 95 18.37 0.87 -13.65
C CYS A 95 17.87 -0.12 -12.59
N SER A 96 16.78 0.18 -11.89
CA SER A 96 16.28 -0.71 -10.83
C SER A 96 14.81 -1.09 -11.00
N ILE A 97 14.43 -2.20 -10.38
CA ILE A 97 13.04 -2.61 -10.19
C ILE A 97 12.80 -2.66 -8.69
N GLU A 98 11.74 -2.00 -8.25
CA GLU A 98 11.28 -2.03 -6.87
C GLU A 98 10.10 -2.98 -6.73
N ALA A 99 10.15 -3.87 -5.75
CA ALA A 99 9.04 -4.70 -5.35
C ALA A 99 8.69 -4.46 -3.88
N ALA A 100 7.42 -4.17 -3.64
CA ALA A 100 6.83 -3.90 -2.33
C ALA A 100 5.91 -5.04 -1.88
N LEU A 101 5.95 -5.31 -0.58
CA LEU A 101 4.97 -6.16 0.10
C LEU A 101 4.10 -5.31 1.00
N ALA A 102 2.84 -5.70 1.18
CA ALA A 102 1.90 -5.01 2.05
C ALA A 102 1.15 -6.02 2.91
N ALA A 103 0.99 -5.70 4.18
CA ALA A 103 0.05 -6.32 5.10
C ALA A 103 -0.98 -5.27 5.50
N VAL A 104 -2.26 -5.62 5.41
CA VAL A 104 -3.38 -4.72 5.74
C VAL A 104 -4.14 -5.33 6.90
N GLU A 105 -4.14 -4.63 8.03
CA GLU A 105 -4.81 -5.02 9.26
C GLU A 105 -6.03 -4.13 9.47
N VAL A 106 -7.16 -4.73 9.83
CA VAL A 106 -8.43 -4.02 10.07
C VAL A 106 -8.77 -4.16 11.55
N PHE A 107 -8.99 -3.01 12.20
CA PHE A 107 -9.42 -2.92 13.59
C PHE A 107 -10.77 -2.23 13.65
N ILE A 108 -11.63 -2.73 14.54
CA ILE A 108 -12.93 -2.11 14.83
C ILE A 108 -12.82 -1.41 16.17
N THR A 109 -13.20 -0.14 16.21
CA THR A 109 -13.27 0.64 17.45
C THR A 109 -14.71 0.82 17.87
N GLU A 110 -14.94 0.76 19.20
CA GLU A 110 -16.24 1.05 19.83
C GLU A 110 -16.75 2.46 19.49
#